data_AF-A0A7X3Z7N9-F1
#
_entry.id   AF-A0A7X3Z7N9-F1
#
_cell.length_a   1.000
_cell.length_b   1.000
_cell.length_c   1.000
_cell.angle_alpha   90.00
_cell.angle_beta   90.00
_cell.angle_gamma   90.00
#
_symmetry.space_group_name_H-M   'P 1'
#
loop_
_entity.id
_entity.type
_entity.pdbx_description
1 polymer ?
#
loop_
_entity_poly.entity_id
_entity_poly.type
_entity_poly.pdbx_seq_one_letter_code
_entity_poly.pdbx_strand_id
1 'polypeptide(L)'
;MDCVVETLRHKFEMMRPVLDERGRRLWAGVEASAIGRGGISRVAEATGLSRATVRQGVKDVASGAAAPADGRSSDGRTRKPGGGRKRLTESDPELLSALERQLEPVTCGGPESPLRWTCNSAASLAARMGAEGRKVSERTVNRLLHELGYSLQANRKTVEGRQHPDRNGQFRRINRRVRAFQKLGQPVVSVDTKKKELVGQFRNGGRDWHPKGRPVAVHVHDFPDPELGKAIPYGVYDMTANKGWVSVGITSDTAEFAVETIRRWWRRMGSPLYPDARRLLITADGGGSNGSRNRLWKLEIQRLADELGLAISVCHFPPGTSKWNRIEHRMFCHITQDWRGKPLVSHEVIVNLIAATTTKAGLSIRSGIDDKEYATGIKVSDDQMEALSIRRAGFHGEWNYTLLPRT
;
A
#
# COMPACT_ATOMS: atom_id res chain seq x y z
N MET A 1 23.99 29.17 65.76
CA MET A 1 23.64 28.30 64.62
C MET A 1 24.78 27.32 64.41
N ASP A 2 24.47 26.06 64.13
CA ASP A 2 25.46 24.96 64.06
C ASP A 2 26.27 25.11 62.76
N CYS A 3 27.55 25.48 62.84
CA CYS A 3 28.46 25.77 61.70
C CYS A 3 28.44 24.68 60.60
N VAL A 4 28.15 23.44 61.01
CA VAL A 4 28.01 22.28 60.13
C VAL A 4 26.80 22.38 59.20
N VAL A 5 25.64 22.84 59.70
CA VAL A 5 24.39 22.93 58.91
C VAL A 5 24.52 23.99 57.80
N GLU A 6 25.18 25.10 58.11
CA GLU A 6 25.40 26.19 57.15
C GLU A 6 26.35 25.79 56.03
N THR A 7 27.43 25.07 56.38
CA THR A 7 28.36 24.49 55.41
C THR A 7 27.68 23.48 54.49
N LEU A 8 26.86 22.58 55.05
CA LEU A 8 26.10 21.60 54.26
C LEU A 8 25.11 22.27 53.30
N ARG A 9 24.44 23.33 53.76
CA ARG A 9 23.48 24.09 52.94
C ARG A 9 24.17 24.73 51.74
N HIS A 10 25.33 25.35 51.97
CA HIS A 10 26.11 25.96 50.90
C HIS A 10 26.58 24.94 49.86
N LYS A 11 27.13 23.80 50.30
CA LYS A 11 27.53 22.72 49.39
C LYS A 11 26.36 22.17 48.58
N PHE A 12 25.20 21.99 49.21
CA PHE A 12 24.02 21.44 48.54
C PHE A 12 23.48 22.39 47.48
N GLU A 13 23.36 23.68 47.77
CA GLU A 13 22.85 24.67 46.80
C GLU A 13 23.75 24.80 45.58
N MET A 14 25.08 24.68 45.73
CA MET A 14 26.01 24.65 44.59
C MET A 14 25.81 23.42 43.70
N MET A 15 25.51 22.26 44.29
CA MET A 15 25.39 21.00 43.54
C MET A 15 23.95 20.69 43.08
N ARG A 16 22.94 21.32 43.69
CA ARG A 16 21.51 21.07 43.40
C ARG A 16 21.13 21.22 41.92
N PRO A 17 21.68 22.16 41.12
CA PRO A 17 21.35 22.30 39.70
C PRO A 17 21.87 21.14 38.84
N VAL A 18 22.95 20.48 39.27
CA VAL A 18 23.64 19.44 38.49
C VAL A 18 23.30 18.02 38.94
N LEU A 19 22.60 17.87 40.07
CA LEU A 19 22.19 16.58 40.62
C LEU A 19 20.71 16.26 40.34
N ASP A 20 20.46 15.07 39.77
CA ASP A 20 19.13 14.48 39.65
C ASP A 20 18.60 13.94 41.01
N GLU A 21 17.38 13.40 41.04
CA GLU A 21 16.75 12.92 42.28
C GLU A 21 17.61 11.84 42.98
N ARG A 22 18.25 10.95 42.19
CA ARG A 22 19.16 9.91 42.71
C ARG A 22 20.45 10.52 43.24
N GLY A 23 21.06 11.44 42.50
CA GLY A 23 22.29 12.14 42.87
C GLY A 23 22.14 12.92 44.16
N ARG A 24 21.02 13.64 44.34
CA ARG A 24 20.72 14.35 45.60
C ARG A 24 20.60 13.40 46.78
N ARG A 25 19.94 12.25 46.59
CA ARG A 25 19.78 11.23 47.65
C ARG A 25 21.12 10.60 48.05
N LEU A 26 21.96 10.26 47.07
CA LEU A 26 23.29 9.69 47.33
C LEU A 26 24.21 10.71 48.02
N TRP A 27 24.25 11.95 47.52
CA TRP A 27 25.04 13.02 48.12
C TRP A 27 24.65 13.27 49.59
N ALA A 28 23.35 13.37 49.87
CA ALA A 28 22.85 13.52 51.23
C ALA A 28 23.20 12.32 52.13
N GLY A 29 23.23 11.10 51.56
CA GLY A 29 23.67 9.89 52.24
C GLY A 29 25.15 9.93 52.62
N VAL A 30 26.02 10.38 51.72
CA VAL A 30 27.47 10.50 51.95
C VAL A 30 27.75 11.49 53.07
N GLU A 31 27.18 12.70 53.00
CA GLU A 31 27.38 13.74 54.02
C GLU A 31 26.82 13.31 55.38
N ALA A 32 25.66 12.63 55.41
CA ALA A 32 25.09 12.12 56.66
C ALA A 32 25.95 11.01 57.29
N SER A 33 26.54 10.13 56.48
CA SER A 33 27.46 9.08 56.94
C SER A 33 28.77 9.66 57.46
N ALA A 34 29.32 10.69 56.81
CA ALA A 34 30.57 11.34 57.21
C ALA A 34 30.45 12.07 58.56
N ILE A 35 29.29 12.64 58.87
CA ILE A 35 29.03 13.34 60.14
C ILE A 35 28.78 12.35 61.29
N GLY A 36 28.30 11.14 61.00
CA GLY A 36 28.00 10.13 62.02
C GLY A 36 26.76 10.48 62.85
N ARG A 37 26.89 10.53 64.18
CA ARG A 37 25.74 10.69 65.09
C ARG A 37 25.07 12.05 64.88
N GLY A 38 23.79 12.03 64.51
CA GLY A 38 23.01 13.24 64.20
C GLY A 38 23.12 13.75 62.75
N GLY A 39 23.94 13.11 61.91
CA GLY A 39 24.16 13.52 60.52
C GLY A 39 22.88 13.56 59.68
N ILE A 40 21.99 12.58 59.84
CA ILE A 40 20.70 12.54 59.12
C ILE A 40 19.84 13.78 59.41
N SER A 41 19.79 14.21 60.68
CA SER A 41 18.99 15.37 61.09
C SER A 41 19.60 16.67 60.56
N ARG A 42 20.92 16.83 60.68
CA ARG A 42 21.65 18.01 60.20
C ARG A 42 21.59 18.16 58.68
N VAL A 43 21.71 17.07 57.94
CA VAL A 43 21.58 17.08 56.47
C VAL A 43 20.15 17.36 56.03
N ALA A 44 19.15 16.78 56.69
CA ALA A 44 17.74 17.09 56.40
C ALA A 44 17.42 18.58 56.64
N GLU A 45 17.94 19.16 57.73
CA GLU A 45 17.80 20.58 58.05
C GLU A 45 18.53 21.50 57.06
N ALA A 46 19.71 21.11 56.59
CA ALA A 46 20.48 21.87 55.63
C ALA A 46 19.87 21.86 54.22
N THR A 47 19.32 20.73 53.78
CA THR A 47 18.89 20.49 52.39
C THR A 47 17.38 20.57 52.16
N GLY A 48 16.57 20.52 53.22
CA GLY A 48 15.12 20.40 53.14
C GLY A 48 14.63 19.01 52.69
N LEU A 49 15.52 18.03 52.53
CA LEU A 49 15.15 16.66 52.21
C LEU A 49 14.51 15.97 53.41
N SER A 50 13.56 15.06 53.16
CA SER A 50 12.97 14.27 54.24
C SER A 50 14.04 13.40 54.91
N ARG A 51 13.95 13.23 56.24
CA ARG A 51 14.85 12.33 56.98
C ARG A 51 14.82 10.90 56.45
N ALA A 52 13.68 10.45 55.91
CA ALA A 52 13.54 9.15 55.27
C ALA A 52 14.39 9.05 53.99
N THR A 53 14.42 10.11 53.17
CA THR A 53 15.23 10.19 51.96
C THR A 53 16.73 10.16 52.29
N VAL A 54 17.17 10.93 53.29
CA VAL A 54 18.58 10.95 53.72
C VAL A 54 18.98 9.58 54.29
N ARG A 55 18.12 8.96 55.11
CA ARG A 55 18.34 7.62 55.66
C ARG A 55 18.42 6.54 54.56
N GLN A 56 17.61 6.66 53.52
CA GLN A 56 17.69 5.77 52.37
C GLN A 56 18.98 6.01 51.59
N GLY A 57 19.43 7.26 51.44
CA GLY A 57 20.74 7.60 50.89
C GLY A 57 21.90 6.94 51.62
N VAL A 58 21.91 6.97 52.96
CA VAL A 58 22.92 6.28 53.79
C VAL A 58 22.95 4.78 53.50
N LYS A 59 21.79 4.13 53.38
CA LYS A 59 21.69 2.71 53.00
C LYS A 59 22.19 2.44 51.58
N ASP A 60 21.85 3.33 50.64
CA ASP A 60 22.24 3.19 49.24
C ASP A 60 23.77 3.34 49.07
N VAL A 61 24.39 4.24 49.83
CA VAL A 61 25.86 4.41 49.88
C VAL A 61 26.53 3.20 50.52
N ALA A 62 26.01 2.71 51.66
CA ALA A 62 26.58 1.56 52.38
C ALA A 62 26.46 0.23 51.59
N SER A 63 25.44 0.08 50.74
CA SER A 63 25.22 -1.11 49.93
C SER A 63 26.01 -1.13 48.60
N GLY A 64 26.89 -0.15 48.36
CA GLY A 64 27.68 -0.09 47.13
C GLY A 64 26.88 0.27 45.87
N ALA A 65 25.62 0.70 46.01
CA ALA A 65 24.78 1.16 44.89
C ALA A 65 25.26 2.50 44.28
N ALA A 66 26.39 3.01 44.76
CA ALA A 66 27.17 4.13 44.24
C ALA A 66 28.16 3.73 43.13
N ALA A 67 28.43 2.44 42.90
CA ALA A 67 29.20 2.02 41.74
C ALA A 67 28.37 2.24 40.47
N PRO A 68 28.91 2.89 39.42
CA PRO A 68 28.33 2.75 38.10
C PRO A 68 28.57 1.30 37.70
N ALA A 69 27.50 0.51 37.58
CA ALA A 69 27.60 -0.70 36.78
C ALA A 69 28.01 -0.23 35.37
N ASP A 70 29.19 -0.64 34.95
CA ASP A 70 29.77 -0.33 33.66
C ASP A 70 28.70 -0.41 32.55
N GLY A 71 28.50 0.70 31.86
CA GLY A 71 27.70 0.75 30.65
C GLY A 71 26.18 0.74 30.85
N ARG A 72 25.60 1.94 30.97
CA ARG A 72 24.23 2.29 30.58
C ARG A 72 23.14 1.31 31.07
N SER A 73 22.41 1.68 32.13
CA SER A 73 21.00 1.32 32.13
C SER A 73 20.40 1.96 30.87
N SER A 74 20.06 1.14 29.89
CA SER A 74 19.68 1.50 28.53
C SER A 74 18.33 2.22 28.43
N ASP A 75 17.94 2.96 29.47
CA ASP A 75 16.58 3.49 29.60
C ASP A 75 16.53 4.86 30.29
N GLY A 76 17.64 5.39 30.83
CA GLY A 76 17.65 6.70 31.50
C GLY A 76 16.66 6.83 32.66
N ARG A 77 16.13 5.71 33.18
CA ARG A 77 15.07 5.70 34.19
C ARG A 77 15.64 5.90 35.59
N THR A 78 15.29 7.03 36.20
CA THR A 78 15.66 7.40 37.57
C THR A 78 14.90 6.60 38.64
N ARG A 79 13.79 5.92 38.28
CA ARG A 79 12.92 5.17 39.21
C ARG A 79 13.01 3.66 38.99
N LYS A 80 12.89 2.89 40.09
CA LYS A 80 12.77 1.42 40.03
C LYS A 80 11.48 1.00 39.28
N PRO A 81 11.49 -0.15 38.57
CA PRO A 81 10.28 -0.72 38.00
C PRO A 81 9.19 -0.91 39.05
N GLY A 82 7.92 -0.66 38.69
CA GLY A 82 6.76 -0.85 39.59
C GLY A 82 6.02 0.44 39.97
N GLY A 83 6.55 1.62 39.64
CA GLY A 83 5.85 2.89 39.79
C GLY A 83 5.06 3.27 38.52
N GLY A 84 3.80 2.85 38.42
CA GLY A 84 2.92 3.19 37.30
C GLY A 84 1.51 2.61 37.45
N ARG A 85 0.56 3.11 36.66
CA ARG A 85 -0.80 2.54 36.59
C ARG A 85 -0.70 1.09 36.12
N LYS A 86 -1.26 0.16 36.90
CA LYS A 86 -1.35 -1.27 36.54
C LYS A 86 -2.00 -1.44 35.17
N ARG A 87 -1.55 -2.45 34.40
CA ARG A 87 -2.13 -2.71 33.08
C ARG A 87 -3.61 -3.07 33.24
N LEU A 88 -4.43 -2.72 32.26
CA LEU A 88 -5.88 -3.00 32.35
C LEU A 88 -6.16 -4.51 32.45
N THR A 89 -5.29 -5.34 31.86
CA THR A 89 -5.30 -6.81 31.97
C THR A 89 -4.94 -7.32 33.37
N GLU A 90 -4.25 -6.53 34.19
CA GLU A 90 -3.95 -6.87 35.58
C GLU A 90 -5.09 -6.44 36.52
N SER A 91 -5.88 -5.43 36.14
CA SER A 91 -7.06 -4.97 36.89
C SER A 91 -8.36 -5.66 36.51
N ASP A 92 -8.47 -6.14 35.27
CA ASP A 92 -9.60 -6.89 34.74
C ASP A 92 -9.05 -8.20 34.13
N PRO A 93 -8.98 -9.29 34.93
CA PRO A 93 -8.48 -10.58 34.48
C PRO A 93 -9.32 -11.21 33.35
N GLU A 94 -10.61 -10.86 33.25
CA GLU A 94 -11.52 -11.40 32.23
C GLU A 94 -11.45 -10.61 30.91
N LEU A 95 -10.67 -9.53 30.86
CA LEU A 95 -10.62 -8.63 29.70
C LEU A 95 -10.18 -9.34 28.42
N LEU A 96 -9.20 -10.23 28.52
CA LEU A 96 -8.69 -11.01 27.39
C LEU A 96 -9.76 -11.99 26.90
N SER A 97 -10.37 -12.76 27.80
CA SER A 97 -11.42 -13.72 27.45
C SER A 97 -12.69 -13.04 26.92
N ALA A 98 -13.01 -11.83 27.38
CA ALA A 98 -14.10 -11.03 26.84
C ALA A 98 -13.80 -10.54 25.42
N LEU A 99 -12.55 -10.10 25.15
CA LEU A 99 -12.11 -9.75 23.80
C LEU A 99 -12.13 -10.98 22.88
N GLU A 100 -11.65 -12.13 23.35
CA GLU A 100 -11.69 -13.39 22.60
C GLU A 100 -13.12 -13.81 22.29
N ARG A 101 -14.08 -13.66 23.21
CA ARG A 101 -15.50 -13.95 22.96
C ARG A 101 -16.13 -13.04 21.90
N GLN A 102 -15.67 -11.79 21.79
CA GLN A 102 -16.05 -10.88 20.71
C GLN A 102 -15.44 -11.32 19.37
N LEU A 103 -14.30 -12.01 19.41
CA LEU A 103 -13.64 -12.62 18.27
C LEU A 103 -14.17 -14.03 17.96
N GLU A 104 -14.80 -14.75 18.90
CA GLU A 104 -15.13 -16.18 18.77
C GLU A 104 -16.37 -16.55 17.93
N PRO A 105 -17.17 -15.60 17.40
CA PRO A 105 -17.92 -15.84 16.16
C PRO A 105 -17.07 -15.63 14.89
N VAL A 106 -15.77 -15.35 15.02
CA VAL A 106 -14.94 -14.78 13.95
C VAL A 106 -13.45 -15.14 13.95
N THR A 107 -13.01 -16.07 14.78
CA THR A 107 -11.61 -16.47 14.80
C THR A 107 -11.34 -17.41 13.62
N CYS A 108 -10.64 -16.91 12.61
CA CYS A 108 -10.27 -17.67 11.42
C CYS A 108 -9.44 -18.91 11.80
N GLY A 109 -9.95 -20.13 11.54
CA GLY A 109 -9.09 -21.33 11.59
C GLY A 109 -9.74 -22.70 11.83
N GLY A 110 -11.04 -22.80 12.15
CA GLY A 110 -11.70 -24.10 12.35
C GLY A 110 -12.30 -24.71 11.06
N PRO A 111 -12.16 -26.03 10.79
CA PRO A 111 -12.70 -26.67 9.59
C PRO A 111 -14.24 -26.66 9.46
N GLU A 112 -14.99 -26.48 10.54
CA GLU A 112 -16.45 -26.77 10.55
C GLU A 112 -17.35 -25.62 11.06
N SER A 113 -17.45 -24.52 10.31
CA SER A 113 -18.64 -23.65 10.45
C SER A 113 -18.96 -22.83 9.19
N PRO A 114 -20.23 -22.82 8.70
CA PRO A 114 -20.55 -22.40 7.34
C PRO A 114 -21.10 -20.97 7.16
N LEU A 115 -20.82 -20.00 8.05
CA LEU A 115 -21.09 -18.57 7.79
C LEU A 115 -20.00 -17.70 8.46
N ARG A 116 -19.12 -17.09 7.64
CA ARG A 116 -17.79 -16.57 8.05
C ARG A 116 -17.54 -15.11 7.64
N TRP A 117 -17.82 -14.11 8.48
CA TRP A 117 -17.33 -12.72 8.29
C TRP A 117 -17.39 -11.91 9.59
N THR A 118 -16.35 -11.17 9.98
CA THR A 118 -16.59 -9.86 10.64
C THR A 118 -15.77 -8.74 10.04
N CYS A 119 -16.44 -7.60 9.90
CA CYS A 119 -15.93 -6.34 9.40
C CYS A 119 -15.71 -5.37 10.58
N ASN A 120 -15.16 -5.83 11.71
CA ASN A 120 -15.13 -5.02 12.93
C ASN A 120 -13.78 -4.30 13.09
N SER A 121 -13.82 -2.98 13.15
CA SER A 121 -12.65 -2.16 13.50
C SER A 121 -12.34 -2.26 15.01
N ALA A 122 -11.11 -1.95 15.41
CA ALA A 122 -10.73 -1.90 16.83
C ALA A 122 -11.58 -0.90 17.65
N ALA A 123 -12.07 0.16 17.00
CA ALA A 123 -13.02 1.11 17.59
C ALA A 123 -14.41 0.48 17.83
N SER A 124 -14.90 -0.34 16.89
CA SER A 124 -16.16 -1.08 17.06
C SER A 124 -16.05 -2.15 18.16
N LEU A 125 -14.93 -2.87 18.22
CA LEU A 125 -14.63 -3.81 19.31
C LEU A 125 -14.59 -3.11 20.67
N ALA A 126 -13.93 -1.95 20.76
CA ALA A 126 -13.90 -1.17 21.99
C ALA A 126 -15.30 -0.67 22.42
N ALA A 127 -16.14 -0.24 21.47
CA ALA A 127 -17.51 0.18 21.73
C ALA A 127 -18.38 -0.99 22.23
N ARG A 128 -18.25 -2.18 21.63
CA ARG A 128 -18.97 -3.39 22.03
C ARG A 128 -18.54 -3.87 23.42
N MET A 129 -17.24 -3.89 23.69
CA MET A 129 -16.73 -4.19 25.03
C MET A 129 -17.20 -3.15 26.06
N GLY A 130 -17.31 -1.88 25.66
CA GLY A 130 -17.88 -0.81 26.46
C GLY A 130 -19.37 -1.03 26.79
N ALA A 131 -20.16 -1.53 25.84
CA ALA A 131 -21.56 -1.88 26.05
C ALA A 131 -21.73 -3.07 27.01
N GLU A 132 -20.73 -3.96 27.10
CA GLU A 132 -20.65 -5.05 28.07
C GLU A 132 -20.01 -4.63 29.42
N GLY A 133 -19.88 -3.32 29.66
CA GLY A 133 -19.40 -2.76 30.92
C GLY A 133 -17.87 -2.66 31.04
N ARG A 134 -17.11 -3.07 30.04
CA ARG A 134 -15.63 -3.01 30.04
C ARG A 134 -15.14 -1.75 29.33
N LYS A 135 -14.72 -0.75 30.11
CA LYS A 135 -14.19 0.52 29.58
C LYS A 135 -12.78 0.33 29.00
N VAL A 136 -12.72 0.00 27.72
CA VAL A 136 -11.46 -0.13 26.96
C VAL A 136 -11.38 0.89 25.83
N SER A 137 -10.16 1.36 25.56
CA SER A 137 -9.90 2.24 24.41
C SER A 137 -9.53 1.40 23.18
N GLU A 138 -9.73 1.95 21.99
CA GLU A 138 -9.24 1.37 20.73
C GLU A 138 -7.74 1.02 20.80
N ARG A 139 -6.93 1.88 21.41
CA ARG A 139 -5.48 1.65 21.58
C ARG A 139 -5.20 0.44 22.47
N THR A 140 -6.01 0.23 23.50
CA THR A 140 -5.93 -0.96 24.37
C THR A 140 -6.30 -2.21 23.58
N VAL A 141 -7.39 -2.16 22.81
CA VAL A 141 -7.85 -3.29 21.98
C VAL A 141 -6.79 -3.67 20.93
N ASN A 142 -6.22 -2.70 20.21
CA ASN A 142 -5.13 -2.97 19.23
C ASN A 142 -3.91 -3.64 19.88
N ARG A 143 -3.50 -3.19 21.07
CA ARG A 143 -2.39 -3.82 21.81
C ARG A 143 -2.73 -5.25 22.18
N LEU A 144 -3.94 -5.51 22.69
CA LEU A 144 -4.37 -6.86 23.08
C LEU A 144 -4.48 -7.79 21.87
N LEU A 145 -4.99 -7.31 20.74
CA LEU A 145 -5.01 -8.06 19.48
C LEU A 145 -3.59 -8.48 19.05
N HIS A 146 -2.61 -7.58 19.16
CA HIS A 146 -1.21 -7.92 18.89
C HIS A 146 -0.61 -8.91 19.90
N GLU A 147 -0.93 -8.78 21.19
CA GLU A 147 -0.50 -9.74 22.24
C GLU A 147 -1.11 -11.13 22.02
N LEU A 148 -2.32 -11.20 21.46
CA LEU A 148 -3.01 -12.43 21.05
C LEU A 148 -2.55 -12.96 19.66
N GLY A 149 -1.55 -12.34 19.03
CA GLY A 149 -1.01 -12.79 17.74
C GLY A 149 -1.81 -12.36 16.51
N TYR A 150 -2.85 -11.54 16.65
CA TYR A 150 -3.58 -10.96 15.54
C TYR A 150 -2.83 -9.78 14.93
N SER A 151 -3.03 -9.59 13.63
CA SER A 151 -2.49 -8.44 12.89
C SER A 151 -3.49 -8.01 11.81
N LEU A 152 -3.41 -6.75 11.40
CA LEU A 152 -4.19 -6.25 10.27
C LEU A 152 -3.70 -6.91 8.99
N GLN A 153 -4.49 -7.83 8.45
CA GLN A 153 -4.21 -8.50 7.20
C GLN A 153 -5.02 -7.85 6.07
N ALA A 154 -4.35 -7.46 5.00
CA ALA A 154 -5.03 -7.12 3.74
C ALA A 154 -5.33 -8.42 2.98
N ASN A 155 -6.47 -8.47 2.30
CA ASN A 155 -6.80 -9.58 1.40
C ASN A 155 -5.68 -9.76 0.36
N ARG A 156 -4.92 -10.85 0.48
CA ARG A 156 -3.89 -11.23 -0.49
C ARG A 156 -4.53 -12.17 -1.50
N LYS A 157 -4.54 -11.80 -2.78
CA LYS A 157 -4.99 -12.68 -3.86
C LYS A 157 -3.98 -13.81 -4.08
N THR A 158 -3.98 -14.83 -3.22
CA THR A 158 -3.07 -16.00 -3.26
C THR A 158 -3.67 -17.24 -3.90
N VAL A 159 -5.00 -17.28 -4.06
CA VAL A 159 -5.68 -18.38 -4.74
C VAL A 159 -5.57 -18.16 -6.25
N GLU A 160 -4.54 -18.74 -6.87
CA GLU A 160 -4.46 -18.88 -8.32
C GLU A 160 -5.49 -19.94 -8.76
N GLY A 161 -6.18 -19.70 -9.88
CA GLY A 161 -6.96 -20.76 -10.54
C GLY A 161 -6.06 -21.94 -10.97
N ARG A 162 -6.66 -23.04 -11.44
CA ARG A 162 -5.94 -24.24 -11.91
C ARG A 162 -4.70 -23.86 -12.73
N GLN A 163 -3.51 -24.23 -12.27
CA GLN A 163 -2.26 -23.94 -12.97
C GLN A 163 -2.30 -24.58 -14.35
N HIS A 164 -2.21 -23.78 -15.41
CA HIS A 164 -2.10 -24.30 -16.76
C HIS A 164 -0.71 -24.97 -16.92
N PRO A 165 -0.63 -26.23 -17.38
CA PRO A 165 0.64 -26.97 -17.47
C PRO A 165 1.70 -26.21 -18.30
N ASP A 166 1.27 -25.57 -19.38
CA ASP A 166 2.16 -24.81 -20.28
C ASP A 166 2.44 -23.36 -19.87
N ARG A 167 2.01 -22.94 -18.68
CA ARG A 167 2.18 -21.56 -18.20
C ARG A 167 3.62 -21.07 -18.33
N ASN A 168 4.57 -21.88 -17.85
CA ASN A 168 5.99 -21.54 -17.90
C ASN A 168 6.53 -21.49 -19.33
N GLY A 169 6.04 -22.39 -20.20
CA GLY A 169 6.39 -22.39 -21.63
C GLY A 169 5.97 -21.10 -22.32
N GLN A 170 4.75 -20.64 -22.05
CA GLN A 170 4.21 -19.39 -22.60
C GLN A 170 4.99 -18.17 -22.10
N PHE A 171 5.33 -18.08 -20.82
CA PHE A 171 6.17 -16.99 -20.30
C PHE A 171 7.55 -16.94 -20.94
N ARG A 172 8.22 -18.09 -21.09
CA ARG A 172 9.53 -18.16 -21.77
C ARG A 172 9.42 -17.72 -23.22
N ARG A 173 8.34 -18.08 -23.92
CA ARG A 173 8.08 -17.64 -25.29
C ARG A 173 7.90 -16.13 -25.38
N ILE A 174 7.05 -15.55 -24.55
CA ILE A 174 6.81 -14.09 -24.49
C ILE A 174 8.14 -13.38 -24.26
N ASN A 175 8.91 -13.78 -23.26
CA ASN A 175 10.21 -13.16 -22.97
C ASN A 175 11.20 -13.27 -24.15
N ARG A 176 11.25 -14.41 -24.84
CA ARG A 176 12.08 -14.56 -26.06
C ARG A 176 11.64 -13.60 -27.17
N ARG A 177 10.34 -13.43 -27.40
CA ARG A 177 9.79 -12.51 -28.41
C ARG A 177 10.07 -11.05 -28.07
N VAL A 178 9.84 -10.67 -26.81
CA VAL A 178 10.16 -9.32 -26.29
C VAL A 178 11.62 -8.99 -26.56
N ARG A 179 12.56 -9.85 -26.13
CA ARG A 179 13.99 -9.63 -26.35
C ARG A 179 14.36 -9.54 -27.83
N ALA A 180 13.75 -10.36 -28.68
CA ALA A 180 14.02 -10.35 -30.12
C ALA A 180 13.56 -9.05 -30.78
N PHE A 181 12.37 -8.54 -30.42
CA PHE A 181 11.87 -7.26 -30.94
C PHE A 181 12.73 -6.08 -30.46
N GLN A 182 13.07 -6.07 -29.17
CA GLN A 182 13.95 -5.05 -28.59
C GLN A 182 15.32 -5.01 -29.26
N LYS A 183 15.93 -6.17 -29.52
CA LYS A 183 17.22 -6.25 -30.23
C LYS A 183 17.13 -5.71 -31.66
N LEU A 184 15.97 -5.81 -32.31
CA LEU A 184 15.71 -5.31 -33.66
C LEU A 184 15.21 -3.85 -33.68
N GLY A 185 15.22 -3.16 -32.53
CA GLY A 185 14.69 -1.79 -32.42
C GLY A 185 13.18 -1.68 -32.69
N GLN A 186 12.44 -2.79 -32.61
CA GLN A 186 11.01 -2.82 -32.87
C GLN A 186 10.22 -2.56 -31.58
N PRO A 187 9.09 -1.84 -31.66
CA PRO A 187 8.25 -1.55 -30.49
C PRO A 187 7.68 -2.80 -29.84
N VAL A 188 7.67 -2.80 -28.50
CA VAL A 188 7.06 -3.83 -27.66
C VAL A 188 6.16 -3.17 -26.62
N VAL A 189 4.87 -3.45 -26.70
CA VAL A 189 3.87 -2.87 -25.80
C VAL A 189 3.13 -3.93 -25.01
N SER A 190 2.82 -3.59 -23.77
CA SER A 190 1.96 -4.35 -22.87
C SER A 190 0.66 -3.58 -22.70
N VAL A 191 -0.47 -4.24 -22.96
CA VAL A 191 -1.79 -3.60 -23.02
C VAL A 191 -2.75 -4.27 -22.06
N ASP A 192 -3.63 -3.47 -21.45
CA ASP A 192 -4.67 -3.96 -20.54
C ASP A 192 -5.70 -2.87 -20.22
N THR A 193 -6.90 -3.28 -19.81
CA THR A 193 -7.92 -2.36 -19.27
C THR A 193 -7.80 -2.30 -17.75
N LYS A 194 -7.67 -1.09 -17.20
CA LYS A 194 -7.81 -0.90 -15.76
C LYS A 194 -9.28 -1.11 -15.34
N LYS A 195 -9.51 -1.49 -14.08
CA LYS A 195 -10.84 -1.49 -13.47
C LYS A 195 -11.58 -0.19 -13.79
N LYS A 196 -12.85 -0.30 -14.19
CA LYS A 196 -13.74 0.84 -14.40
C LYS A 196 -13.88 1.63 -13.09
N GLU A 197 -13.69 2.94 -13.17
CA GLU A 197 -13.83 3.84 -12.03
C GLU A 197 -15.12 4.65 -12.16
N LEU A 198 -15.74 4.94 -11.02
CA LEU A 198 -16.88 5.85 -10.96
C LEU A 198 -16.37 7.28 -10.98
N VAL A 199 -16.94 8.11 -11.86
CA VAL A 199 -16.59 9.54 -11.96
C VAL A 199 -17.52 10.31 -11.04
N GLY A 200 -16.94 11.05 -10.10
CA GLY A 200 -17.65 11.80 -9.08
C GLY A 200 -16.84 12.00 -7.81
N GLN A 201 -17.38 12.77 -6.86
CA GLN A 201 -16.77 12.96 -5.54
C GLN A 201 -16.93 11.72 -4.65
N PHE A 202 -16.46 10.56 -5.10
CA PHE A 202 -16.52 9.32 -4.33
C PHE A 202 -15.30 9.15 -3.43
N ARG A 203 -15.48 8.36 -2.37
CA ARG A 203 -14.41 8.09 -1.42
C ARG A 203 -13.38 7.14 -2.03
N ASN A 204 -12.24 7.69 -2.44
CA ASN A 204 -11.07 6.89 -2.79
C ASN A 204 -10.23 6.56 -1.55
N GLY A 205 -9.90 5.27 -1.38
CA GLY A 205 -9.07 4.80 -0.28
C GLY A 205 -7.68 5.45 -0.30
N GLY A 206 -7.30 6.10 0.79
CA GLY A 206 -6.03 6.81 0.92
C GLY A 206 -6.13 7.99 1.89
N ARG A 207 -5.01 8.65 2.18
CA ARG A 207 -4.95 9.91 2.91
C ARG A 207 -3.98 10.82 2.17
N ASP A 208 -4.41 12.04 1.87
CA ASP A 208 -3.57 13.08 1.29
C ASP A 208 -3.47 14.25 2.30
N TRP A 209 -2.42 15.06 2.17
CA TRP A 209 -2.16 16.18 3.07
C TRP A 209 -3.05 17.36 2.72
N HIS A 210 -3.92 17.75 3.66
CA HIS A 210 -4.75 18.94 3.56
C HIS A 210 -4.56 19.85 4.79
N PRO A 211 -4.77 21.18 4.66
CA PRO A 211 -4.80 22.08 5.79
C PRO A 211 -5.76 21.58 6.87
N LYS A 212 -5.32 21.67 8.14
CA LYS A 212 -6.07 21.15 9.29
C LYS A 212 -7.50 21.74 9.30
N GLY A 213 -8.50 20.86 9.41
CA GLY A 213 -9.91 21.23 9.45
C GLY A 213 -10.58 21.43 8.08
N ARG A 214 -9.88 21.16 6.96
CA ARG A 214 -10.43 21.23 5.60
C ARG A 214 -10.31 19.89 4.85
N PRO A 215 -11.00 18.82 5.31
CA PRO A 215 -11.06 17.59 4.55
C PRO A 215 -11.81 17.80 3.22
N VAL A 216 -11.42 17.08 2.18
CA VAL A 216 -12.17 17.09 0.92
C VAL A 216 -13.50 16.35 1.16
N ALA A 217 -14.61 17.04 0.92
CA ALA A 217 -15.94 16.45 1.01
C ALA A 217 -16.12 15.42 -0.13
N VAL A 218 -16.66 14.25 0.23
CA VAL A 218 -17.02 13.18 -0.70
C VAL A 218 -18.45 12.77 -0.42
N HIS A 219 -19.19 12.35 -1.45
CA HIS A 219 -20.55 11.87 -1.31
C HIS A 219 -20.59 10.62 -0.42
N VAL A 220 -21.64 10.54 0.40
CA VAL A 220 -21.87 9.44 1.35
C VAL A 220 -22.27 8.14 0.63
N HIS A 221 -22.74 8.24 -0.62
CA HIS A 221 -23.20 7.12 -1.41
C HIS A 221 -22.45 7.01 -2.74
N ASP A 222 -22.01 5.80 -3.08
CA ASP A 222 -21.33 5.47 -4.35
C ASP A 222 -22.33 5.23 -5.51
N PHE A 223 -23.37 6.07 -5.63
CA PHE A 223 -24.28 5.97 -6.78
C PHE A 223 -23.64 6.64 -7.99
N PRO A 224 -23.51 5.94 -9.14
CA PRO A 224 -23.00 6.55 -10.36
C PRO A 224 -23.82 7.79 -10.68
N ASP A 225 -23.16 8.93 -10.82
CA ASP A 225 -23.81 10.13 -11.33
C ASP A 225 -24.23 9.86 -12.80
N PRO A 226 -25.53 9.92 -13.13
CA PRO A 226 -26.01 9.66 -14.48
C PRO A 226 -25.39 10.57 -15.53
N GLU A 227 -24.98 11.79 -15.16
CA GLU A 227 -24.38 12.79 -16.07
C GLU A 227 -22.86 12.60 -16.22
N LEU A 228 -22.15 12.21 -15.15
CA LEU A 228 -20.69 12.01 -15.18
C LEU A 228 -20.28 10.60 -15.60
N GLY A 229 -21.16 9.60 -15.48
CA GLY A 229 -20.94 8.25 -16.01
C GLY A 229 -19.77 7.49 -15.37
N LYS A 230 -19.06 6.70 -16.20
CA LYS A 230 -17.94 5.84 -15.77
C LYS A 230 -16.73 6.10 -16.64
N ALA A 231 -15.56 6.09 -16.04
CA ALA A 231 -14.29 6.16 -16.74
C ALA A 231 -13.73 4.75 -16.91
N ILE A 232 -13.33 4.42 -18.14
CA ILE A 232 -12.68 3.16 -18.49
C ILE A 232 -11.25 3.47 -18.96
N PRO A 233 -10.24 3.41 -18.08
CA PRO A 233 -8.86 3.64 -18.46
C PRO A 233 -8.31 2.40 -19.17
N TYR A 234 -8.02 2.50 -20.46
CA TYR A 234 -7.29 1.49 -21.22
C TYR A 234 -5.86 1.95 -21.43
N GLY A 235 -4.90 1.08 -21.13
CA GLY A 235 -3.48 1.45 -21.09
C GLY A 235 -2.63 0.72 -22.12
N VAL A 236 -1.60 1.42 -22.60
CA VAL A 236 -0.52 0.90 -23.45
C VAL A 236 0.81 1.28 -22.80
N TYR A 237 1.53 0.29 -22.31
CA TYR A 237 2.85 0.46 -21.72
C TYR A 237 3.95 0.00 -22.69
N ASP A 238 4.77 0.93 -23.15
CA ASP A 238 5.97 0.65 -23.93
C ASP A 238 7.07 0.12 -23.01
N MET A 239 7.39 -1.16 -23.19
CA MET A 239 8.33 -1.90 -22.37
C MET A 239 9.79 -1.52 -22.64
N THR A 240 10.07 -0.88 -23.77
CA THR A 240 11.43 -0.51 -24.20
C THR A 240 11.72 0.93 -23.81
N ALA A 241 10.82 1.85 -24.13
CA ALA A 241 10.98 3.27 -23.82
C ALA A 241 10.61 3.63 -22.36
N ASN A 242 10.00 2.68 -21.62
CA ASN A 242 9.44 2.91 -20.29
C ASN A 242 8.45 4.08 -20.25
N LYS A 243 7.56 4.14 -21.24
CA LYS A 243 6.55 5.19 -21.41
C LYS A 243 5.15 4.59 -21.48
N GLY A 244 4.16 5.29 -20.93
CA GLY A 244 2.77 4.87 -20.93
C GLY A 244 1.87 5.81 -21.72
N TRP A 245 0.86 5.25 -22.37
CA TRP A 245 -0.32 5.97 -22.86
C TRP A 245 -1.57 5.39 -22.19
N VAL A 246 -2.52 6.24 -21.79
CA VAL A 246 -3.83 5.81 -21.30
C VAL A 246 -4.93 6.58 -22.01
N SER A 247 -5.82 5.87 -22.69
CA SER A 247 -7.09 6.44 -23.14
C SER A 247 -8.14 6.24 -22.05
N VAL A 248 -8.87 7.31 -21.73
CA VAL A 248 -9.99 7.26 -20.78
C VAL A 248 -11.28 7.25 -21.60
N GLY A 249 -11.88 6.07 -21.76
CA GLY A 249 -13.13 5.89 -22.47
C GLY A 249 -14.33 6.17 -21.57
N ILE A 250 -15.40 6.71 -22.16
CA ILE A 250 -16.63 7.12 -21.46
C ILE A 250 -17.82 6.18 -21.71
N THR A 251 -17.70 5.26 -22.67
CA THR A 251 -18.80 4.38 -23.09
C THR A 251 -18.59 2.92 -22.65
N SER A 252 -17.98 2.10 -23.50
CA SER A 252 -17.85 0.65 -23.31
C SER A 252 -16.42 0.15 -23.54
N ASP A 253 -16.01 -0.83 -22.74
CA ASP A 253 -14.74 -1.54 -22.92
C ASP A 253 -14.89 -2.58 -24.04
N THR A 254 -14.76 -2.13 -25.30
CA THR A 254 -14.85 -2.98 -26.48
C THR A 254 -13.48 -3.23 -27.10
N ALA A 255 -13.39 -4.23 -27.98
CA ALA A 255 -12.16 -4.48 -28.73
C ALA A 255 -11.77 -3.29 -29.64
N GLU A 256 -12.75 -2.58 -30.20
CA GLU A 256 -12.52 -1.35 -30.96
C GLU A 256 -11.88 -0.26 -30.11
N PHE A 257 -12.35 -0.06 -28.87
CA PHE A 257 -11.76 0.90 -27.94
C PHE A 257 -10.31 0.53 -27.57
N ALA A 258 -10.05 -0.75 -27.32
CA ALA A 258 -8.72 -1.25 -27.03
C ALA A 258 -7.73 -0.98 -28.19
N VAL A 259 -8.17 -1.23 -29.43
CA VAL A 259 -7.34 -0.99 -30.63
C VAL A 259 -7.20 0.49 -30.96
N GLU A 260 -8.25 1.31 -30.79
CA GLU A 260 -8.14 2.77 -30.89
C GLU A 260 -7.11 3.31 -29.88
N THR A 261 -7.06 2.75 -28.68
CA THR A 261 -6.07 3.16 -27.68
C THR A 261 -4.64 2.87 -28.14
N ILE A 262 -4.41 1.73 -28.78
CA ILE A 262 -3.11 1.40 -29.41
C ILE A 262 -2.82 2.35 -30.58
N ARG A 263 -3.82 2.65 -31.41
CA ARG A 263 -3.70 3.62 -32.52
C ARG A 263 -3.29 5.00 -32.02
N ARG A 264 -3.95 5.50 -30.96
CA ARG A 264 -3.64 6.80 -30.34
C ARG A 264 -2.24 6.82 -29.75
N TRP A 265 -1.83 5.75 -29.04
CA TRP A 265 -0.45 5.60 -28.58
C TRP A 265 0.55 5.66 -29.73
N TRP A 266 0.31 4.91 -30.81
CA TRP A 266 1.21 4.89 -31.98
C TRP A 266 1.36 6.28 -32.58
N ARG A 267 0.26 6.97 -32.87
CA ARG A 267 0.30 8.31 -33.49
C ARG A 267 0.97 9.36 -32.60
N ARG A 268 0.73 9.34 -31.29
CA ARG A 268 1.20 10.40 -30.37
C ARG A 268 2.57 10.14 -29.77
N MET A 269 2.98 8.87 -29.68
CA MET A 269 4.19 8.46 -28.95
C MET A 269 5.02 7.43 -29.72
N GLY A 270 4.40 6.38 -30.25
CA GLY A 270 5.11 5.27 -30.88
C GLY A 270 5.86 5.66 -32.16
N SER A 271 5.18 6.25 -33.14
CA SER A 271 5.74 6.56 -34.46
C SER A 271 6.97 7.47 -34.40
N PRO A 272 7.00 8.56 -33.60
CA PRO A 272 8.21 9.37 -33.43
C PRO A 272 9.38 8.62 -32.75
N LEU A 273 9.09 7.63 -31.90
CA LEU A 273 10.11 6.86 -31.18
C LEU A 273 10.67 5.69 -32.01
N TYR A 274 9.89 5.18 -32.97
CA TYR A 274 10.25 4.05 -33.81
C TYR A 274 9.98 4.35 -35.29
N PRO A 275 10.74 5.26 -35.92
CA PRO A 275 10.53 5.67 -37.31
C PRO A 275 10.72 4.51 -38.30
N ASP A 276 11.63 3.58 -38.01
CA ASP A 276 11.95 2.41 -38.86
C ASP A 276 11.18 1.14 -38.44
N ALA A 277 10.12 1.28 -37.63
CA ALA A 277 9.32 0.13 -37.23
C ALA A 277 8.69 -0.54 -38.45
N ARG A 278 8.83 -1.86 -38.53
CA ARG A 278 8.13 -2.72 -39.49
C ARG A 278 7.22 -3.72 -38.78
N ARG A 279 7.39 -3.87 -37.46
CA ARG A 279 6.71 -4.86 -36.64
C ARG A 279 6.39 -4.27 -35.27
N LEU A 280 5.22 -4.65 -34.74
CA LEU A 280 4.80 -4.32 -33.38
C LEU A 280 4.53 -5.60 -32.61
N LEU A 281 5.07 -5.74 -31.40
CA LEU A 281 4.71 -6.82 -30.49
C LEU A 281 3.78 -6.30 -29.39
N ILE A 282 2.62 -6.93 -29.27
CA ILE A 282 1.63 -6.66 -28.22
C ILE A 282 1.59 -7.86 -27.27
N THR A 283 1.81 -7.61 -25.98
CA THR A 283 1.51 -8.58 -24.91
C THR A 283 0.23 -8.16 -24.21
N ALA A 284 -0.75 -9.07 -24.16
CA ALA A 284 -2.07 -8.77 -23.62
C ALA A 284 -2.55 -9.90 -22.70
N ASP A 285 -3.51 -9.59 -21.84
CA ASP A 285 -4.21 -10.62 -21.10
C ASP A 285 -5.16 -11.42 -22.00
N GLY A 286 -5.60 -12.56 -21.50
CA GLY A 286 -6.39 -13.51 -22.29
C GLY A 286 -7.91 -13.25 -22.29
N GLY A 287 -8.40 -12.22 -21.59
CA GLY A 287 -9.83 -11.98 -21.35
C GLY A 287 -10.27 -10.54 -21.64
N GLY A 288 -11.58 -10.28 -21.64
CA GLY A 288 -12.13 -8.94 -21.90
C GLY A 288 -12.03 -8.48 -23.36
N SER A 289 -11.87 -7.18 -23.56
CA SER A 289 -11.83 -6.52 -24.88
C SER A 289 -10.66 -6.98 -25.75
N ASN A 290 -9.52 -7.34 -25.15
CA ASN A 290 -8.34 -7.86 -25.82
C ASN A 290 -8.20 -9.39 -25.73
N GLY A 291 -9.29 -10.11 -25.44
CA GLY A 291 -9.23 -11.55 -25.21
C GLY A 291 -8.80 -12.36 -26.44
N SER A 292 -8.03 -13.44 -26.22
CA SER A 292 -7.51 -14.32 -27.29
C SER A 292 -8.59 -14.95 -28.18
N ARG A 293 -9.80 -15.15 -27.64
CA ARG A 293 -10.96 -15.70 -28.35
C ARG A 293 -11.83 -14.63 -29.02
N ASN A 294 -11.58 -13.35 -28.72
CA ASN A 294 -12.38 -12.25 -29.26
C ASN A 294 -12.08 -12.09 -30.77
N ARG A 295 -13.11 -12.27 -31.60
CA ARG A 295 -13.02 -12.15 -33.06
C ARG A 295 -12.88 -10.68 -33.49
N LEU A 296 -13.62 -9.79 -32.83
CA LEU A 296 -13.55 -8.35 -33.08
C LEU A 296 -12.15 -7.80 -32.80
N TRP A 297 -11.51 -8.26 -31.73
CA TRP A 297 -10.11 -7.93 -31.44
C TRP A 297 -9.17 -8.25 -32.61
N LYS A 298 -9.29 -9.45 -33.20
CA LYS A 298 -8.43 -9.85 -34.33
C LYS A 298 -8.72 -9.02 -35.58
N LEU A 299 -10.00 -8.74 -35.85
CA LEU A 299 -10.42 -7.90 -36.97
C LEU A 299 -9.89 -6.47 -36.83
N GLU A 300 -10.01 -5.87 -35.65
CA GLU A 300 -9.52 -4.52 -35.39
C GLU A 300 -7.99 -4.43 -35.42
N ILE A 301 -7.28 -5.43 -34.89
CA ILE A 301 -5.82 -5.48 -35.03
C ILE A 301 -5.41 -5.64 -36.50
N GLN A 302 -6.16 -6.39 -37.32
CA GLN A 302 -5.91 -6.46 -38.76
C GLN A 302 -6.08 -5.10 -39.42
N ARG A 303 -7.18 -4.39 -39.14
CA ARG A 303 -7.42 -3.03 -39.64
C ARG A 303 -6.29 -2.08 -39.24
N LEU A 304 -5.82 -2.18 -38.00
CA LEU A 304 -4.69 -1.40 -37.52
C LEU A 304 -3.38 -1.78 -38.23
N ALA A 305 -3.14 -3.07 -38.47
CA ALA A 305 -1.97 -3.53 -39.22
C ALA A 305 -1.97 -2.96 -40.64
N ASP A 306 -3.12 -2.99 -41.32
CA ASP A 306 -3.32 -2.43 -42.65
C ASP A 306 -3.07 -0.91 -42.66
N GLU A 307 -3.66 -0.19 -41.70
CA GLU A 307 -3.51 1.27 -41.56
C GLU A 307 -2.06 1.70 -41.32
N LEU A 308 -1.33 0.98 -40.47
CA LEU A 308 0.03 1.34 -40.07
C LEU A 308 1.10 0.75 -41.01
N GLY A 309 0.75 -0.20 -41.88
CA GLY A 309 1.73 -0.96 -42.67
C GLY A 309 2.67 -1.82 -41.79
N LEU A 310 2.27 -2.16 -40.57
CA LEU A 310 3.10 -2.90 -39.61
C LEU A 310 2.61 -4.34 -39.47
N ALA A 311 3.54 -5.29 -39.40
CA ALA A 311 3.20 -6.64 -38.95
C ALA A 311 2.98 -6.65 -37.43
N ILE A 312 1.75 -6.90 -36.98
CA ILE A 312 1.39 -6.87 -35.56
C ILE A 312 1.37 -8.29 -35.01
N SER A 313 2.33 -8.61 -34.15
CA SER A 313 2.37 -9.85 -33.37
C SER A 313 1.65 -9.67 -32.04
N VAL A 314 0.75 -10.58 -31.68
CA VAL A 314 0.08 -10.61 -30.38
C VAL A 314 0.46 -11.88 -29.62
N CYS A 315 0.81 -11.72 -28.35
CA CYS A 315 1.05 -12.81 -27.41
C CYS A 315 0.16 -12.64 -26.17
N HIS A 316 -0.77 -13.56 -25.97
CA HIS A 316 -1.63 -13.56 -24.79
C HIS A 316 -0.99 -14.29 -23.62
N PHE A 317 -1.18 -13.76 -22.41
CA PHE A 317 -0.87 -14.47 -21.18
C PHE A 317 -1.90 -15.59 -20.91
N PRO A 318 -1.49 -16.72 -20.28
CA PRO A 318 -2.42 -17.76 -19.91
C PRO A 318 -3.57 -17.27 -18.99
N PRO A 319 -4.72 -17.95 -18.96
CA PRO A 319 -5.79 -17.60 -18.03
C PRO A 319 -5.32 -17.55 -16.56
N GLY A 320 -5.82 -16.60 -15.78
CA GLY A 320 -5.46 -16.44 -14.37
C GLY A 320 -4.07 -15.86 -14.11
N THR A 321 -3.41 -15.30 -15.14
CA THR A 321 -2.04 -14.76 -15.04
C THR A 321 -1.94 -13.25 -15.27
N SER A 322 -3.04 -12.50 -15.15
CA SER A 322 -3.07 -11.03 -15.34
C SER A 322 -2.04 -10.27 -14.49
N LYS A 323 -1.75 -10.78 -13.28
CA LYS A 323 -0.66 -10.25 -12.42
C LYS A 323 0.74 -10.34 -13.04
N TRP A 324 0.94 -11.03 -14.15
CA TRP A 324 2.24 -11.13 -14.81
C TRP A 324 2.35 -10.20 -16.02
N ASN A 325 1.25 -9.54 -16.37
CA ASN A 325 1.25 -8.49 -17.38
C ASN A 325 2.07 -7.29 -16.88
N ARG A 326 2.96 -6.76 -17.72
CA ARG A 326 3.96 -5.77 -17.29
C ARG A 326 3.33 -4.43 -16.98
N ILE A 327 2.29 -4.05 -17.73
CA ILE A 327 1.51 -2.83 -17.52
C ILE A 327 0.94 -2.73 -16.11
N GLU A 328 0.48 -3.84 -15.52
CA GLU A 328 -0.09 -3.87 -14.17
C GLU A 328 0.93 -3.42 -13.11
N HIS A 329 2.16 -3.92 -13.21
CA HIS A 329 3.21 -3.67 -12.23
C HIS A 329 4.13 -2.50 -12.55
N ARG A 330 4.11 -1.99 -13.79
CA ARG A 330 5.00 -0.90 -14.23
C ARG A 330 4.26 0.39 -14.51
N MET A 331 2.94 0.36 -14.67
CA MET A 331 2.15 1.54 -14.99
C MET A 331 0.94 1.67 -14.06
N PHE A 332 0.05 0.67 -14.03
CA PHE A 332 -1.21 0.78 -13.28
C PHE A 332 -1.04 0.81 -11.77
N CYS A 333 -0.02 0.16 -11.22
CA CYS A 333 0.29 0.22 -9.79
C CYS A 333 0.62 1.65 -9.34
N HIS A 334 1.34 2.43 -10.16
CA HIS A 334 1.73 3.80 -9.86
C HIS A 334 0.54 4.75 -10.03
N ILE A 335 -0.27 4.58 -11.09
CA ILE A 335 -1.51 5.32 -11.26
C ILE A 335 -2.44 5.11 -10.05
N THR A 336 -2.60 3.86 -9.58
CA THR A 336 -3.39 3.57 -8.38
C THR A 336 -2.80 4.22 -7.13
N GLN A 337 -1.47 4.30 -6.99
CA GLN A 337 -0.84 4.98 -5.85
C GLN A 337 -1.13 6.47 -5.86
N ASP A 338 -1.04 7.13 -7.02
CA ASP A 338 -1.22 8.57 -7.16
C ASP A 338 -2.68 9.02 -7.03
N TRP A 339 -3.63 8.12 -7.26
CA TRP A 339 -5.06 8.34 -7.06
C TRP A 339 -5.51 8.25 -5.59
N ARG A 340 -4.70 7.65 -4.71
CA ARG A 340 -5.09 7.41 -3.32
C ARG A 340 -5.43 8.72 -2.60
N GLY A 341 -6.63 8.80 -2.05
CA GLY A 341 -7.10 9.95 -1.29
C GLY A 341 -7.59 11.14 -2.11
N LYS A 342 -7.60 11.05 -3.45
CA LYS A 342 -8.09 12.11 -4.34
C LYS A 342 -9.43 11.71 -4.96
N PRO A 343 -10.47 12.56 -4.90
CA PRO A 343 -11.74 12.29 -5.59
C PRO A 343 -11.57 12.46 -7.11
N LEU A 344 -12.17 11.55 -7.88
CA LEU A 344 -12.14 11.57 -9.34
C LEU A 344 -13.34 12.36 -9.88
N VAL A 345 -13.34 13.67 -9.61
CA VAL A 345 -14.50 14.55 -9.78
C VAL A 345 -14.94 14.77 -11.24
N SER A 346 -14.03 14.55 -12.19
CA SER A 346 -14.33 14.65 -13.63
C SER A 346 -13.38 13.78 -14.45
N HIS A 347 -13.75 13.52 -15.71
CA HIS A 347 -12.89 12.83 -16.67
C HIS A 347 -11.55 13.56 -16.89
N GLU A 348 -11.56 14.89 -16.91
CA GLU A 348 -10.34 15.70 -17.03
C GLU A 348 -9.43 15.53 -15.82
N VAL A 349 -9.99 15.48 -14.61
CA VAL A 349 -9.20 15.22 -13.39
C VAL A 349 -8.58 13.82 -13.44
N ILE A 350 -9.31 12.81 -13.91
CA ILE A 350 -8.77 11.46 -14.10
C ILE A 350 -7.60 11.49 -15.09
N VAL A 351 -7.76 12.14 -16.23
CA VAL A 351 -6.71 12.27 -17.26
C VAL A 351 -5.50 12.97 -16.68
N ASN A 352 -5.68 14.11 -16.02
CA ASN A 352 -4.60 14.89 -15.43
C ASN A 352 -3.86 14.11 -14.33
N LEU A 353 -4.58 13.38 -13.47
CA LEU A 353 -3.97 12.54 -12.44
C LEU A 353 -3.15 11.39 -13.04
N ILE A 354 -3.63 10.77 -14.13
CA ILE A 354 -2.86 9.74 -14.85
C ILE A 354 -1.62 10.35 -15.50
N ALA A 355 -1.73 11.51 -16.15
CA ALA A 355 -0.61 12.16 -16.82
C ALA A 355 0.45 12.65 -15.82
N ALA A 356 0.04 13.02 -14.61
CA ALA A 356 0.95 13.43 -13.55
C ALA A 356 1.75 12.26 -12.95
N THR A 357 1.37 11.01 -13.22
CA THR A 357 2.06 9.83 -12.69
C THR A 357 3.46 9.70 -13.29
N THR A 358 4.48 9.90 -12.45
CA THR A 358 5.89 9.73 -12.79
C THR A 358 6.62 8.92 -11.73
N THR A 359 7.70 8.23 -12.10
CA THR A 359 8.50 7.46 -11.14
C THR A 359 9.96 7.86 -11.18
N LYS A 360 10.68 7.63 -10.06
CA LYS A 360 12.14 7.80 -9.99
C LYS A 360 12.89 6.95 -11.02
N ALA A 361 12.28 5.86 -11.49
CA ALA A 361 12.81 4.99 -12.54
C ALA A 361 12.56 5.53 -13.97
N GLY A 362 12.04 6.76 -14.11
CA GLY A 362 11.85 7.43 -15.40
C GLY A 362 10.57 7.07 -16.13
N LEU A 363 9.58 6.45 -15.48
CA LEU A 363 8.27 6.23 -16.09
C LEU A 363 7.60 7.60 -16.34
N SER A 364 7.16 7.81 -17.57
CA SER A 364 6.32 8.96 -17.95
C SER A 364 5.06 8.45 -18.64
N ILE A 365 3.90 8.96 -18.21
CA ILE A 365 2.60 8.57 -18.74
C ILE A 365 1.96 9.80 -19.40
N ARG A 366 1.38 9.61 -20.58
CA ARG A 366 0.47 10.56 -21.21
C ARG A 366 -0.93 9.95 -21.23
N SER A 367 -1.95 10.79 -21.18
CA SER A 367 -3.34 10.35 -21.20
C SER A 367 -4.21 11.28 -22.03
N GLY A 368 -5.37 10.81 -22.44
CA GLY A 368 -6.37 11.61 -23.13
C GLY A 368 -7.76 10.97 -23.07
N ILE A 369 -8.79 11.81 -23.16
CA ILE A 369 -10.17 11.35 -23.24
C ILE A 369 -10.43 10.74 -24.61
N ASP A 370 -11.15 9.62 -24.65
CA ASP A 370 -11.75 9.06 -25.85
C ASP A 370 -13.27 9.22 -25.76
N ASP A 371 -13.76 10.22 -26.48
CA ASP A 371 -15.16 10.64 -26.61
C ASP A 371 -15.92 9.83 -27.67
N LYS A 372 -15.26 8.90 -28.37
CA LYS A 372 -15.92 8.03 -29.34
C LYS A 372 -16.91 7.08 -28.65
N GLU A 373 -18.04 6.88 -29.31
CA GLU A 373 -19.01 5.86 -28.92
C GLU A 373 -18.63 4.50 -29.50
N TYR A 374 -18.58 3.48 -28.64
CA TYR A 374 -18.29 2.12 -29.03
C TYR A 374 -19.49 1.22 -28.79
N ALA A 375 -20.07 0.70 -29.88
CA ALA A 375 -21.21 -0.20 -29.82
C ALA A 375 -20.80 -1.55 -29.21
N THR A 376 -21.69 -2.11 -28.39
CA THR A 376 -21.51 -3.46 -27.81
C THR A 376 -22.25 -4.50 -28.65
N GLY A 377 -21.81 -5.76 -28.56
CA GLY A 377 -22.50 -6.87 -29.24
C GLY A 377 -22.22 -7.01 -30.73
N ILE A 378 -21.20 -6.33 -31.26
CA ILE A 378 -20.78 -6.47 -32.66
C ILE A 378 -20.36 -7.92 -32.93
N LYS A 379 -21.02 -8.54 -33.92
CA LYS A 379 -20.70 -9.90 -34.38
C LYS A 379 -19.79 -9.83 -35.59
N VAL A 380 -18.74 -10.65 -35.57
CA VAL A 380 -17.81 -10.82 -36.69
C VAL A 380 -18.14 -12.12 -37.40
N SER A 381 -18.44 -12.05 -38.70
CA SER A 381 -18.79 -13.22 -39.52
C SER A 381 -17.59 -14.14 -39.77
N ASP A 382 -17.85 -15.37 -40.22
CA ASP A 382 -16.79 -16.32 -40.60
C ASP A 382 -15.98 -15.82 -41.79
N ASP A 383 -16.63 -15.28 -42.82
CA ASP A 383 -15.95 -14.65 -43.96
C ASP A 383 -14.97 -13.54 -43.54
N GLN A 384 -15.36 -12.70 -42.56
CA GLN A 384 -14.48 -11.65 -42.04
C GLN A 384 -13.27 -12.21 -41.31
N MET A 385 -13.39 -13.38 -40.66
CA MET A 385 -12.28 -14.05 -40.00
C MET A 385 -11.36 -14.78 -40.97
N GLU A 386 -11.91 -15.33 -42.06
CA GLU A 386 -11.13 -15.97 -43.12
C GLU A 386 -10.35 -14.95 -43.95
N ALA A 387 -10.90 -13.74 -44.13
CA ALA A 387 -10.23 -12.63 -44.82
C ALA A 387 -9.06 -12.00 -44.01
N LEU A 388 -8.77 -12.48 -42.81
CA LEU A 388 -7.63 -12.00 -42.00
C LEU A 388 -6.33 -12.62 -42.48
N SER A 389 -5.27 -11.81 -42.60
CA SER A 389 -3.92 -12.28 -42.90
C SER A 389 -3.22 -12.75 -41.62
N ILE A 390 -3.82 -13.73 -40.95
CA ILE A 390 -3.40 -14.22 -39.64
C ILE A 390 -2.45 -15.42 -39.74
N ARG A 391 -1.21 -15.25 -39.29
CA ARG A 391 -0.24 -16.32 -39.11
C ARG A 391 -0.19 -16.76 -37.65
N ARG A 392 -0.75 -17.93 -37.36
CA ARG A 392 -0.71 -18.55 -36.01
C ARG A 392 0.64 -19.22 -35.77
N ALA A 393 1.12 -19.16 -34.54
CA ALA A 393 2.32 -19.88 -34.14
C ALA A 393 2.04 -21.37 -33.93
N GLY A 394 3.05 -22.22 -34.14
CA GLY A 394 2.94 -23.66 -33.83
C GLY A 394 2.81 -23.98 -32.34
N PHE A 395 3.20 -23.07 -31.45
CA PHE A 395 3.01 -23.20 -30.00
C PHE A 395 1.93 -22.23 -29.53
N HIS A 396 0.81 -22.76 -29.04
CA HIS A 396 -0.39 -22.02 -28.64
C HIS A 396 -0.78 -20.94 -29.68
N GLY A 397 -1.14 -21.37 -30.90
CA GLY A 397 -1.51 -20.48 -32.00
C GLY A 397 -2.77 -19.65 -31.73
N GLU A 398 -3.60 -20.09 -30.79
CA GLU A 398 -4.73 -19.38 -30.23
C GLU A 398 -4.31 -18.19 -29.36
N TRP A 399 -3.14 -18.25 -28.73
CA TRP A 399 -2.57 -17.17 -27.91
C TRP A 399 -1.49 -16.37 -28.63
N ASN A 400 -0.87 -16.95 -29.65
CA ASN A 400 0.30 -16.41 -30.32
C ASN A 400 0.05 -16.36 -31.82
N TYR A 401 -0.15 -15.15 -32.35
CA TYR A 401 -0.39 -14.95 -33.77
C TYR A 401 0.21 -13.64 -34.25
N THR A 402 0.35 -13.51 -35.57
CA THR A 402 0.78 -12.28 -36.23
C THR A 402 -0.19 -11.96 -37.34
N LEU A 403 -0.71 -10.75 -37.34
CA LEU A 403 -1.52 -10.21 -38.42
C LEU A 403 -0.59 -9.38 -39.32
N LEU A 404 -0.52 -9.76 -40.59
CA LEU A 404 0.27 -9.04 -41.57
C LEU A 404 -0.62 -8.00 -42.27
N PRO A 405 -0.08 -6.82 -42.62
CA PRO A 405 -0.83 -5.86 -43.41
C PRO A 405 -1.27 -6.49 -44.74
N ARG A 406 -2.54 -6.28 -45.10
CA ARG A 406 -3.14 -6.61 -46.39
C ARG A 406 -2.97 -5.40 -47.30
N THR A 407 -1.73 -5.09 -47.65
CA THR A 407 -1.42 -4.20 -48.78
C THR A 407 -1.47 -4.98 -50.07
#